data_AF-A0A561WGD0-F1
#
_entry.id   AF-A0A561WGD0-F1
#
_cell.length_a   1.000
_cell.length_b   1.000
_cell.length_c   1.000
_cell.angle_alpha   90.00
_cell.angle_beta   90.00
_cell.angle_gamma   90.00
#
_symmetry.space_group_name_H-M   'P 1'
#
loop_
_entity.id
_entity.type
_entity.pdbx_description
1 polymer ?
#
loop_
_entity_poly.entity_id
_entity_poly.type
_entity_poly.pdbx_seq_one_letter_code
_entity_poly.pdbx_strand_id
1 'polypeptide(L)'
;MDGGRAAQNDPVPAHLRATFRSTGVLVLLLPALLTACTADRPAPPPTAGSADPAPAEVDAARDELAALAAAARDRHLTARYTLTGTDGPARDVTVTSAADGTWRVDVPGGVLGGTADVSLAATADGLFQCGLPSAGRPETAGCVRLGDRDDAVPRRLDPRVQHPFTDWLEVLTDRRTPLAVSPATAPAGVTGTCYAVETTSASLNPPLDVGIYCYEPDGTLTYVRAALGTLTLAGPPGPGPATAPLAGPVVNAEPLGVEAPEPSDSTGAGTS
;
A
#
# COMPACT_ATOMS: atom_id res chain seq x y z
N MET A 1 -57.14 38.77 13.62
CA MET A 1 -55.85 39.47 13.75
C MET A 1 -54.80 38.44 13.38
N ASP A 2 -54.67 38.12 12.09
CA ASP A 2 -53.80 38.82 11.10
C ASP A 2 -52.35 38.86 11.57
N GLY A 3 -51.33 38.37 10.87
CA GLY A 3 -51.16 37.73 9.57
C GLY A 3 -49.75 37.08 9.60
N GLY A 4 -49.42 36.01 8.87
CA GLY A 4 -49.43 35.96 7.42
C GLY A 4 -48.09 36.47 6.86
N ARG A 5 -47.08 35.59 6.71
CA ARG A 5 -46.16 35.63 5.56
C ARG A 5 -45.37 34.33 5.40
N ALA A 6 -45.84 33.53 4.45
CA ALA A 6 -45.05 32.52 3.76
C ALA A 6 -44.03 33.22 2.84
N ALA A 7 -42.80 32.74 2.80
CA ALA A 7 -41.81 33.10 1.79
C ALA A 7 -41.99 32.17 0.58
N GLN A 8 -42.55 32.75 -0.48
CA GLN A 8 -42.77 32.22 -1.81
C GLN A 8 -41.46 32.33 -2.62
N ASN A 9 -41.12 31.22 -3.28
CA ASN A 9 -40.34 30.99 -4.52
C ASN A 9 -39.51 32.13 -5.14
N ASP A 10 -38.29 31.79 -5.58
CA ASP A 10 -38.05 31.67 -7.04
C ASP A 10 -36.79 30.85 -7.40
N PRO A 11 -36.84 30.03 -8.47
CA PRO A 11 -35.70 29.31 -9.04
C PRO A 11 -34.89 30.18 -10.02
N VAL A 12 -33.57 29.97 -10.03
CA VAL A 12 -32.60 30.65 -10.92
C VAL A 12 -32.27 29.73 -12.12
N PRO A 13 -32.06 30.28 -13.33
CA PRO A 13 -32.48 29.68 -14.59
C PRO A 13 -31.53 28.64 -15.20
N ALA A 14 -32.15 27.78 -16.02
CA ALA A 14 -31.50 26.90 -16.98
C ALA A 14 -30.74 27.71 -18.05
N HIS A 15 -29.43 27.49 -18.16
CA HIS A 15 -28.63 28.01 -19.27
C HIS A 15 -28.75 27.11 -20.51
N LEU A 16 -29.58 27.62 -21.43
CA LEU A 16 -29.55 27.56 -22.89
C LEU A 16 -28.54 26.59 -23.55
N ARG A 17 -29.12 25.60 -24.24
CA ARG A 17 -28.53 24.81 -25.33
C ARG A 17 -28.08 25.74 -26.47
N ALA A 18 -26.82 25.67 -26.86
CA ALA A 18 -26.34 26.23 -28.12
C ALA A 18 -26.30 25.14 -29.20
N THR A 19 -27.33 25.09 -30.03
CA THR A 19 -27.34 24.36 -31.30
C THR A 19 -26.75 25.25 -32.39
N PHE A 20 -25.58 24.89 -32.92
CA PHE A 20 -25.10 25.42 -34.19
C PHE A 20 -25.28 24.36 -35.28
N ARG A 21 -26.29 24.57 -36.13
CA ARG A 21 -26.41 24.01 -37.47
C ARG A 21 -26.23 25.16 -38.47
N SER A 22 -25.29 25.05 -39.39
CA SER A 22 -25.42 25.47 -40.79
C SER A 22 -24.17 25.01 -41.56
N THR A 23 -24.26 23.97 -42.39
CA THR A 23 -24.46 24.02 -43.85
C THR A 23 -23.67 25.12 -44.56
N GLY A 24 -22.70 24.69 -45.38
CA GLY A 24 -21.94 25.56 -46.28
C GLY A 24 -21.03 24.74 -47.19
N VAL A 25 -21.64 23.99 -48.11
CA VAL A 25 -20.95 23.40 -49.26
C VAL A 25 -20.51 24.53 -50.18
N LEU A 26 -19.20 24.66 -50.44
CA LEU A 26 -18.69 25.43 -51.56
C LEU A 26 -17.69 24.56 -52.34
N VAL A 27 -18.19 24.07 -53.48
CA VAL A 27 -17.43 23.42 -54.53
C VAL A 27 -16.70 24.50 -55.31
N LEU A 28 -15.38 24.39 -55.42
CA LEU A 28 -14.57 25.12 -56.39
C LEU A 28 -13.64 24.13 -57.10
N LEU A 29 -14.05 23.78 -58.31
CA LEU A 29 -13.27 23.10 -59.32
C LEU A 29 -12.27 24.10 -59.92
N LEU A 30 -10.97 23.79 -59.87
CA LEU A 30 -9.98 24.34 -60.80
C LEU A 30 -8.95 23.26 -61.16
N PRO A 31 -8.71 22.98 -62.45
CA PRO A 31 -7.70 22.03 -62.90
C PRO A 31 -6.38 22.75 -63.18
N ALA A 32 -5.27 22.20 -62.66
CA ALA A 32 -3.94 22.52 -63.15
C ALA A 32 -3.05 21.27 -63.07
N LEU A 33 -2.67 20.79 -64.25
CA LEU A 33 -1.68 19.74 -64.49
C LEU A 33 -0.33 20.18 -63.92
N LEU A 34 0.23 19.40 -62.99
CA LEU A 34 1.67 19.36 -62.74
C LEU A 34 2.14 17.90 -62.58
N THR A 35 3.18 17.64 -63.35
CA THR A 35 3.92 16.40 -63.56
C THR A 35 4.68 15.94 -62.31
N ALA A 36 4.61 14.63 -62.06
CA ALA A 36 5.62 13.73 -61.48
C ALA A 36 6.58 14.25 -60.38
N CYS A 37 6.31 13.86 -59.14
CA CYS A 37 7.33 13.43 -58.18
C CYS A 37 6.77 12.27 -57.34
N THR A 38 7.08 11.03 -57.71
CA THR A 38 6.98 9.90 -56.78
C THR A 38 8.14 10.01 -55.80
N ALA A 39 7.98 10.87 -54.79
CA ALA A 39 8.83 10.88 -53.63
C ALA A 39 8.33 9.80 -52.66
N ASP A 40 9.22 8.85 -52.42
CA ASP A 40 9.15 7.78 -51.44
C ASP A 40 8.52 8.29 -50.12
N ARG A 41 7.48 7.63 -49.63
CA ARG A 41 6.83 7.98 -48.36
C ARG A 41 7.71 7.44 -47.25
N PRO A 42 8.31 8.29 -46.38
CA PRO A 42 9.02 7.78 -45.22
C PRO A 42 8.06 6.94 -44.39
N ALA A 43 8.41 5.70 -44.11
CA ALA A 43 7.68 4.86 -43.19
C ALA A 43 7.53 5.62 -41.86
N PRO A 44 6.33 5.62 -41.23
CA PRO A 44 6.19 6.19 -39.90
C PRO A 44 7.22 5.51 -38.97
N PRO A 45 7.92 6.28 -38.12
CA PRO A 45 8.85 5.68 -37.18
C PRO A 45 8.11 4.65 -36.32
N PRO A 46 8.74 3.53 -35.95
CA PRO A 46 8.15 2.60 -35.01
C PRO A 46 7.84 3.36 -33.71
N THR A 47 6.62 3.21 -33.20
CA THR A 47 6.22 3.76 -31.90
C THR A 47 7.11 3.11 -30.85
N ALA A 48 8.19 3.80 -30.49
CA ALA A 48 9.01 3.45 -29.34
C ALA A 48 8.18 3.68 -28.08
N GLY A 49 8.20 2.69 -27.20
CA GLY A 49 7.41 2.63 -25.98
C GLY A 49 7.72 3.71 -24.94
N SER A 50 6.87 3.71 -23.93
CA SER A 50 6.85 4.62 -22.77
C SER A 50 6.79 6.10 -23.15
N ALA A 51 5.62 6.53 -23.61
CA ALA A 51 5.23 7.92 -23.40
C ALA A 51 5.01 8.14 -21.89
N ASP A 52 5.50 9.27 -21.38
CA ASP A 52 5.17 9.72 -20.02
C ASP A 52 3.64 9.88 -19.92
N PRO A 53 2.98 9.32 -18.89
CA PRO A 53 1.53 9.33 -18.81
C PRO A 53 0.98 10.76 -18.79
N ALA A 54 -0.16 10.97 -19.44
CA ALA A 54 -0.79 12.29 -19.45
C ALA A 54 -1.27 12.68 -18.03
N PRO A 55 -1.35 13.97 -17.66
CA PRO A 55 -1.75 14.38 -16.31
C PRO A 55 -3.09 13.78 -15.84
N ALA A 56 -4.08 13.66 -16.75
CA ALA A 56 -5.37 13.05 -16.43
C ALA A 56 -5.27 11.54 -16.12
N GLU A 57 -4.31 10.83 -16.71
CA GLU A 57 -4.07 9.40 -16.45
C GLU A 57 -3.39 9.21 -15.08
N VAL A 58 -2.49 10.14 -14.71
CA VAL A 58 -1.86 10.17 -13.37
C VAL A 58 -2.89 10.42 -12.28
N ASP A 59 -3.79 11.41 -12.48
CA ASP A 59 -4.86 11.71 -11.54
C ASP A 59 -5.82 10.50 -11.38
N ALA A 60 -6.16 9.83 -12.49
CA ALA A 60 -6.99 8.62 -12.46
C ALA A 60 -6.31 7.46 -11.71
N ALA A 61 -5.04 7.18 -12.00
CA ALA A 61 -4.28 6.11 -11.32
C ALA A 61 -4.20 6.35 -9.81
N ARG A 62 -4.01 7.62 -9.39
CA ARG A 62 -4.01 7.99 -7.99
C ARG A 62 -5.36 7.78 -7.32
N ASP A 63 -6.45 8.18 -7.98
CA ASP A 63 -7.81 8.00 -7.45
C ASP A 63 -8.20 6.52 -7.34
N GLU A 64 -7.81 5.69 -8.32
CA GLU A 64 -8.04 4.24 -8.29
C GLU A 64 -7.26 3.56 -7.17
N LEU A 65 -5.96 3.88 -7.00
CA LEU A 65 -5.16 3.34 -5.91
C LEU A 65 -5.73 3.75 -4.54
N ALA A 66 -6.17 5.01 -4.39
CA ALA A 66 -6.81 5.47 -3.17
C ALA A 66 -8.11 4.71 -2.88
N ALA A 67 -8.91 4.39 -3.90
CA ALA A 67 -10.12 3.58 -3.75
C ALA A 67 -9.81 2.14 -3.32
N LEU A 68 -8.77 1.52 -3.90
CA LEU A 68 -8.33 0.17 -3.52
C LEU A 68 -7.76 0.15 -2.09
N ALA A 69 -6.98 1.16 -1.71
CA ALA A 69 -6.49 1.31 -0.35
C ALA A 69 -7.63 1.52 0.66
N ALA A 70 -8.66 2.30 0.31
CA ALA A 70 -9.85 2.44 1.14
C ALA A 70 -10.59 1.10 1.30
N ALA A 71 -10.77 0.35 0.21
CA ALA A 71 -11.34 -1.00 0.26
C ALA A 71 -10.50 -1.96 1.14
N ALA A 72 -9.17 -1.84 1.08
CA ALA A 72 -8.26 -2.63 1.91
C ALA A 72 -8.44 -2.33 3.41
N ARG A 73 -8.70 -1.07 3.79
CA ARG A 73 -8.97 -0.68 5.18
C ARG A 73 -10.26 -1.28 5.72
N ASP A 74 -11.28 -1.36 4.87
CA ASP A 74 -12.58 -1.96 5.21
C ASP A 74 -12.53 -3.50 5.17
N ARG A 75 -11.39 -4.09 4.79
CA ARG A 75 -11.26 -5.53 4.61
C ARG A 75 -10.85 -6.23 5.90
N HIS A 76 -11.66 -7.21 6.29
CA HIS A 76 -11.38 -8.10 7.42
C HIS A 76 -11.08 -9.52 6.89
N LEU A 77 -9.84 -9.97 7.07
CA LEU A 77 -9.34 -11.23 6.52
C LEU A 77 -8.25 -11.87 7.38
N THR A 78 -7.98 -13.14 7.10
CA THR A 78 -6.74 -13.81 7.50
C THR A 78 -6.03 -14.28 6.23
N ALA A 79 -4.82 -13.81 5.99
CA ALA A 79 -4.06 -14.09 4.77
C ALA A 79 -2.62 -14.51 5.08
N ARG A 80 -2.01 -15.24 4.15
CA ARG A 80 -0.60 -15.61 4.18
C ARG A 80 0.13 -14.94 3.02
N TYR A 81 1.28 -14.38 3.31
CA TYR A 81 2.16 -13.75 2.34
C TYR A 81 3.53 -14.39 2.39
N THR A 82 4.15 -14.61 1.25
CA THR A 82 5.56 -14.97 1.19
C THR A 82 6.39 -13.68 1.10
N LEU A 83 7.24 -13.46 2.10
CA LEU A 83 8.21 -12.37 2.16
C LEU A 83 9.54 -12.82 1.57
N THR A 84 10.08 -12.04 0.64
CA THR A 84 11.37 -12.25 -0.02
C THR A 84 12.15 -10.93 -0.16
N GLY A 85 13.44 -11.01 -0.50
CA GLY A 85 14.25 -9.81 -0.75
C GLY A 85 14.65 -9.03 0.51
N THR A 86 14.48 -9.64 1.69
CA THR A 86 15.09 -9.21 2.95
C THR A 86 16.41 -9.95 3.17
N ASP A 87 17.23 -9.50 4.13
CA ASP A 87 18.39 -10.27 4.58
C ASP A 87 17.93 -11.60 5.21
N GLY A 88 17.93 -12.69 4.43
CA GLY A 88 17.52 -14.02 4.88
C GLY A 88 16.72 -14.82 3.85
N PRO A 89 16.32 -16.05 4.21
CA PRO A 89 15.49 -16.91 3.36
C PRO A 89 14.07 -16.38 3.22
N ALA A 90 13.37 -16.85 2.17
CA ALA A 90 11.95 -16.63 2.01
C ALA A 90 11.17 -17.18 3.22
N ARG A 91 10.14 -16.46 3.65
CA ARG A 91 9.36 -16.82 4.84
C ARG A 91 7.90 -16.42 4.71
N ASP A 92 7.04 -17.17 5.37
CA ASP A 92 5.60 -16.96 5.32
C ASP A 92 5.13 -16.06 6.48
N VAL A 93 4.65 -14.88 6.14
CA VAL A 93 4.02 -13.91 7.04
C VAL A 93 2.53 -14.21 7.11
N THR A 94 1.96 -14.20 8.31
CA THR A 94 0.50 -14.31 8.48
C THR A 94 -0.07 -12.97 8.94
N VAL A 95 -1.09 -12.49 8.24
CA VAL A 95 -1.79 -11.23 8.54
C VAL A 95 -3.22 -11.55 8.92
N THR A 96 -3.69 -10.95 10.01
CA THR A 96 -5.07 -11.03 10.47
C THR A 96 -5.59 -9.61 10.68
N SER A 97 -6.65 -9.23 9.96
CA SER A 97 -7.44 -8.03 10.20
C SER A 97 -8.84 -8.43 10.65
N ALA A 98 -9.27 -7.93 11.80
CA ALA A 98 -10.52 -8.30 12.44
C ALA A 98 -11.60 -7.23 12.26
N ALA A 99 -12.87 -7.63 12.45
CA ALA A 99 -14.04 -6.77 12.25
C ALA A 99 -14.11 -5.56 13.21
N ASP A 100 -13.52 -5.67 14.40
CA ASP A 100 -13.41 -4.58 15.38
C ASP A 100 -12.17 -3.69 15.15
N GLY A 101 -11.52 -3.84 13.99
CA GLY A 101 -10.32 -3.13 13.59
C GLY A 101 -9.04 -3.58 14.30
N THR A 102 -9.10 -4.58 15.19
CA THR A 102 -7.89 -5.16 15.75
C THR A 102 -7.14 -5.93 14.67
N TRP A 103 -5.82 -5.97 14.77
CA TRP A 103 -5.00 -6.64 13.77
C TRP A 103 -3.81 -7.35 14.42
N ARG A 104 -3.27 -8.33 13.68
CA ARG A 104 -2.08 -9.07 14.05
C ARG A 104 -1.28 -9.46 12.81
N VAL A 105 0.04 -9.33 12.89
CA VAL A 105 0.99 -9.74 11.86
C VAL A 105 2.08 -10.60 12.49
N ASP A 106 2.14 -11.85 12.07
CA ASP A 106 3.17 -12.81 12.49
C ASP A 106 4.30 -12.85 11.45
N VAL A 107 5.51 -12.58 11.91
CA VAL A 107 6.72 -12.46 11.08
C VAL A 107 7.77 -13.45 11.58
N PRO A 108 7.91 -14.63 10.94
CA PRO A 108 9.00 -15.53 11.22
C PRO A 108 10.36 -14.88 10.96
N GLY A 109 11.32 -15.06 11.86
CA GLY A 109 12.63 -14.41 11.82
C GLY A 109 12.56 -12.86 11.83
N GLY A 110 11.46 -12.26 12.30
CA GLY A 110 11.29 -10.80 12.24
C GLY A 110 12.20 -10.02 13.19
N VAL A 111 12.84 -10.68 14.16
CA VAL A 111 13.65 -10.05 15.21
C VAL A 111 14.95 -10.80 15.49
N LEU A 112 15.83 -10.17 16.28
CA LEU A 112 17.13 -10.69 16.69
C LEU A 112 18.00 -11.13 15.50
N GLY A 113 18.07 -10.29 14.47
CA GLY A 113 18.85 -10.56 13.25
C GLY A 113 18.39 -11.78 12.46
N GLY A 114 17.10 -12.10 12.49
CA GLY A 114 16.55 -13.22 11.73
C GLY A 114 16.36 -14.52 12.52
N THR A 115 16.74 -14.56 13.79
CA THR A 115 16.79 -15.81 14.58
C THR A 115 15.53 -16.07 15.40
N ALA A 116 14.71 -15.04 15.63
CA ALA A 116 13.50 -15.15 16.44
C ALA A 116 12.25 -14.66 15.69
N ASP A 117 11.15 -15.32 15.98
CA ASP A 117 9.85 -15.03 15.39
C ASP A 117 9.11 -14.02 16.26
N VAL A 118 8.39 -13.09 15.63
CA VAL A 118 7.66 -12.02 16.32
C VAL A 118 6.23 -11.92 15.80
N SER A 119 5.33 -11.47 16.66
CA SER A 119 4.00 -11.02 16.28
C SER A 119 3.82 -9.56 16.70
N LEU A 120 3.36 -8.71 15.79
CA LEU A 120 2.88 -7.37 16.13
C LEU A 120 1.36 -7.39 16.12
N ALA A 121 0.73 -6.78 17.12
CA ALA A 121 -0.72 -6.73 17.19
C ALA A 121 -1.20 -5.43 17.83
N ALA A 122 -2.27 -4.86 17.30
CA ALA A 122 -3.01 -3.78 17.95
C ALA A 122 -4.38 -4.29 18.37
N THR A 123 -4.69 -4.15 19.67
CA THR A 123 -5.98 -4.50 20.26
C THR A 123 -6.69 -3.27 20.80
N ALA A 124 -7.84 -3.42 21.46
CA ALA A 124 -8.42 -2.32 22.22
C ALA A 124 -7.53 -1.85 23.40
N ASP A 125 -6.64 -2.71 23.89
CA ASP A 125 -5.81 -2.46 25.08
C ASP A 125 -4.46 -1.80 24.77
N GLY A 126 -4.07 -1.75 23.49
CA GLY A 126 -2.83 -1.12 23.05
C GLY A 126 -2.17 -1.81 21.85
N LEU A 127 -0.95 -1.36 21.57
CA LEU A 127 -0.03 -1.98 20.63
C LEU A 127 0.91 -2.93 21.38
N PHE A 128 1.11 -4.14 20.84
CA PHE A 128 1.88 -5.20 21.46
C PHE A 128 2.89 -5.82 20.50
N GLN A 129 4.02 -6.25 21.06
CA GLN A 129 4.97 -7.14 20.42
C GLN A 129 5.03 -8.45 21.20
N CYS A 130 4.82 -9.56 20.51
CA CYS A 130 4.91 -10.88 21.10
C CYS A 130 6.10 -11.64 20.54
N GLY A 131 6.99 -12.12 21.40
CA GLY A 131 7.97 -13.12 21.01
C GLY A 131 7.28 -14.46 20.82
N LEU A 132 7.45 -15.10 19.67
CA LEU A 132 6.88 -16.41 19.37
C LEU A 132 7.91 -17.52 19.66
N PRO A 133 7.48 -18.75 19.93
CA PRO A 133 8.37 -19.90 19.99
C PRO A 133 9.00 -20.15 18.61
N SER A 134 10.33 -20.20 18.56
CA SER A 134 11.10 -20.48 17.34
C SER A 134 12.38 -21.24 17.65
N ALA A 135 13.13 -21.65 16.63
CA ALA A 135 14.40 -22.37 16.81
C ALA A 135 15.44 -21.55 17.61
N GLY A 136 15.49 -20.23 17.42
CA GLY A 136 16.38 -19.33 18.16
C GLY A 136 15.80 -18.82 19.49
N ARG A 137 14.52 -19.12 19.78
CA ARG A 137 13.80 -18.66 20.98
C ARG A 137 12.77 -19.72 21.41
N PRO A 138 13.17 -20.78 22.14
CA PRO A 138 12.28 -21.89 22.49
C PRO A 138 11.24 -21.55 23.57
N GLU A 139 11.32 -20.36 24.17
CA GLU A 139 10.40 -19.90 25.21
C GLU A 139 8.96 -19.83 24.71
N THR A 140 8.02 -20.02 25.63
CA THR A 140 6.60 -19.82 25.34
C THR A 140 6.32 -18.41 24.82
N ALA A 141 5.25 -18.29 24.03
CA ALA A 141 4.81 -16.98 23.56
C ALA A 141 4.54 -16.03 24.73
N GLY A 142 4.94 -14.77 24.58
CA GLY A 142 4.68 -13.72 25.56
C GLY A 142 4.71 -12.36 24.89
N CYS A 143 3.80 -11.48 25.30
CA CYS A 143 3.57 -10.17 24.68
C CYS A 143 3.97 -9.04 25.62
N VAL A 144 4.59 -8.01 25.06
CA VAL A 144 4.96 -6.78 25.77
C VAL A 144 4.15 -5.64 25.15
N ARG A 145 3.57 -4.77 25.99
CA ARG A 145 2.88 -3.56 25.53
C ARG A 145 3.91 -2.53 25.09
N LEU A 146 3.79 -2.05 23.85
CA LEU A 146 4.66 -1.01 23.29
C LEU A 146 4.09 0.40 23.51
N GLY A 147 2.77 0.53 23.50
CA GLY A 147 2.09 1.82 23.53
C GLY A 147 0.58 1.68 23.41
N ASP A 148 -0.08 2.78 23.13
CA ASP A 148 -1.50 2.83 22.79
C ASP A 148 -1.73 2.21 21.41
N ARG A 149 -3.00 1.92 21.09
CA ARG A 149 -3.37 1.13 19.90
C ARG A 149 -2.84 1.73 18.59
N ASP A 150 -2.93 3.05 18.47
CA ASP A 150 -2.61 3.79 17.26
C ASP A 150 -1.18 4.40 17.29
N ASP A 151 -0.38 4.04 18.31
CA ASP A 151 1.01 4.46 18.37
C ASP A 151 1.84 3.81 17.26
N ALA A 152 2.87 4.51 16.81
CA ALA A 152 3.83 3.94 15.89
C ALA A 152 4.74 2.91 16.60
N VAL A 153 5.07 1.82 15.90
CA VAL A 153 6.09 0.88 16.37
C VAL A 153 7.44 1.62 16.43
N PRO A 154 8.17 1.60 17.56
CA PRO A 154 9.49 2.20 17.63
C PRO A 154 10.43 1.57 16.59
N ARG A 155 11.16 2.38 15.82
CA ARG A 155 12.02 1.92 14.70
C ARG A 155 12.94 0.73 15.02
N ARG A 156 13.51 0.69 16.23
CA ARG A 156 14.40 -0.40 16.68
C ARG A 156 13.70 -1.76 16.86
N LEU A 157 12.37 -1.75 16.93
CA LEU A 157 11.49 -2.90 17.16
C LEU A 157 10.66 -3.25 15.91
N ASP A 158 10.85 -2.52 14.82
CA ASP A 158 9.94 -2.49 13.67
C ASP A 158 10.43 -3.40 12.53
N PRO A 159 9.78 -4.56 12.28
CA PRO A 159 10.11 -5.43 11.16
C PRO A 159 9.60 -4.89 9.82
N ARG A 160 8.85 -3.78 9.82
CA ARG A 160 8.28 -3.05 8.66
C ARG A 160 7.16 -3.76 7.91
N VAL A 161 7.00 -5.06 8.10
CA VAL A 161 6.05 -5.93 7.37
C VAL A 161 4.58 -5.57 7.62
N GLN A 162 4.25 -4.97 8.76
CA GLN A 162 2.89 -4.61 9.12
C GLN A 162 2.35 -3.42 8.30
N HIS A 163 3.22 -2.49 7.92
CA HIS A 163 2.80 -1.19 7.38
C HIS A 163 1.86 -1.24 6.17
N PRO A 164 2.07 -2.10 5.14
CA PRO A 164 1.16 -2.22 4.00
C PRO A 164 -0.29 -2.54 4.38
N PHE A 165 -0.50 -3.11 5.57
CA PHE A 165 -1.80 -3.54 6.07
C PHE A 165 -2.38 -2.57 7.11
N THR A 166 -1.60 -1.58 7.54
CA THR A 166 -1.95 -0.67 8.64
C THR A 166 -1.88 0.79 8.17
N ASP A 167 -0.86 1.53 8.58
CA ASP A 167 -0.72 2.97 8.47
C ASP A 167 -0.48 3.45 7.04
N TRP A 168 0.14 2.64 6.16
CA TRP A 168 0.35 3.03 4.77
C TRP A 168 -0.94 3.21 3.99
N LEU A 169 -2.00 2.49 4.36
CA LEU A 169 -3.30 2.64 3.73
C LEU A 169 -3.88 4.05 3.96
N GLU A 170 -3.65 4.65 5.12
CA GLU A 170 -4.09 6.01 5.40
C GLU A 170 -3.38 7.02 4.49
N VAL A 171 -2.07 6.85 4.33
CA VAL A 171 -1.22 7.68 3.46
C VAL A 171 -1.67 7.58 2.00
N LEU A 172 -1.96 6.36 1.53
CA LEU A 172 -2.46 6.10 0.16
C LEU A 172 -3.84 6.72 -0.07
N THR A 173 -4.70 6.77 0.95
CA THR A 173 -6.01 7.43 0.85
C THR A 173 -5.94 8.95 0.98
N ASP A 174 -4.87 9.51 1.53
CA ASP A 174 -4.73 10.97 1.68
C ASP A 174 -4.30 11.64 0.37
N ARG A 175 -5.26 12.33 -0.25
CA ARG A 175 -5.06 13.12 -1.47
C ARG A 175 -4.06 14.27 -1.30
N ARG A 176 -3.74 14.68 -0.07
CA ARG A 176 -2.76 15.75 0.21
C ARG A 176 -1.33 15.25 0.27
N THR A 177 -1.12 13.93 0.33
CA THR A 177 0.24 13.37 0.38
C THR A 177 0.96 13.60 -0.96
N PRO A 178 2.22 14.05 -0.98
CA PRO A 178 2.95 14.36 -2.21
C PRO A 178 3.46 13.10 -2.94
N LEU A 179 2.55 12.20 -3.34
CA LEU A 179 2.83 10.97 -4.10
C LEU A 179 2.61 11.16 -5.61
N ALA A 180 3.49 10.59 -6.42
CA ALA A 180 3.24 10.32 -7.83
C ALA A 180 2.82 8.86 -7.96
N VAL A 181 1.73 8.61 -8.70
CA VAL A 181 1.16 7.28 -8.90
C VAL A 181 0.96 7.05 -10.39
N SER A 182 1.42 5.91 -10.88
CA SER A 182 1.22 5.50 -12.27
C SER A 182 0.82 4.02 -12.35
N PRO A 183 0.09 3.59 -13.39
CA PRO A 183 -0.19 2.17 -13.60
C PRO A 183 1.11 1.39 -13.78
N ALA A 184 1.17 0.20 -13.19
CA ALA A 184 2.30 -0.71 -13.30
C ALA A 184 1.86 -2.07 -13.87
N THR A 185 2.77 -2.71 -14.62
CA THR A 185 2.55 -4.09 -15.06
C THR A 185 2.63 -5.04 -13.88
N ALA A 186 1.60 -5.87 -13.71
CA ALA A 186 1.60 -6.91 -12.69
C ALA A 186 2.77 -7.90 -12.91
N PRO A 187 3.54 -8.22 -11.86
CA PRO A 187 4.54 -9.29 -11.94
C PRO A 187 3.89 -10.64 -12.31
N ALA A 188 4.67 -11.54 -12.90
CA ALA A 188 4.18 -12.85 -13.29
C ALA A 188 3.61 -13.62 -12.08
N GLY A 189 2.40 -14.16 -12.23
CA GLY A 189 1.72 -14.90 -11.16
C GLY A 189 1.01 -14.05 -10.10
N VAL A 190 1.05 -12.73 -10.21
CA VAL A 190 0.31 -11.80 -9.34
C VAL A 190 -1.02 -11.44 -9.98
N THR A 191 -2.11 -11.47 -9.20
CA THR A 191 -3.45 -11.02 -9.59
C THR A 191 -3.71 -9.58 -9.15
N GLY A 192 -4.74 -8.96 -9.72
CA GLY A 192 -5.17 -7.60 -9.36
C GLY A 192 -4.58 -6.50 -10.24
N THR A 193 -4.82 -5.26 -9.83
CA THR A 193 -4.35 -4.05 -10.50
C THR A 193 -3.16 -3.47 -9.74
N CYS A 194 -2.10 -3.12 -10.46
CA CYS A 194 -0.84 -2.67 -9.86
C CYS A 194 -0.54 -1.22 -10.18
N TYR A 195 0.06 -0.53 -9.22
CA TYR A 195 0.47 0.86 -9.34
C TYR A 195 1.91 1.03 -8.83
N ALA A 196 2.70 1.82 -9.54
CA ALA A 196 3.97 2.31 -9.06
C ALA A 196 3.72 3.59 -8.25
N VAL A 197 4.29 3.65 -7.05
CA VAL A 197 4.20 4.79 -6.14
C VAL A 197 5.59 5.35 -5.93
N GLU A 198 5.73 6.64 -6.23
CA GLU A 198 6.96 7.40 -6.09
C GLU A 198 6.71 8.64 -5.22
N THR A 199 7.76 9.14 -4.57
CA THR A 199 7.69 10.43 -3.86
C THR A 199 8.01 11.56 -4.83
N THR A 200 7.16 12.59 -4.86
CA THR A 200 7.46 13.83 -5.61
C THR A 200 8.38 14.78 -4.85
N SER A 201 8.74 14.42 -3.61
CA SER A 201 9.57 15.23 -2.72
C SER A 201 10.78 14.45 -2.21
N ALA A 202 11.93 15.12 -2.10
CA ALA A 202 13.11 14.60 -1.42
C ALA A 202 12.91 14.63 0.11
N SER A 203 11.93 13.88 0.61
CA SER A 203 11.71 13.74 2.05
C SER A 203 12.69 12.73 2.63
N LEU A 204 13.41 13.13 3.68
CA LEU A 204 14.36 12.25 4.39
C LEU A 204 13.65 11.09 5.11
N ASN A 205 12.35 11.20 5.36
CA ASN A 205 11.52 10.15 5.95
C ASN A 205 10.15 10.16 5.25
N PRO A 206 9.99 9.48 4.10
CA PRO A 206 8.70 9.38 3.46
C PRO A 206 7.73 8.57 4.36
N PRO A 207 6.44 8.95 4.43
CA PRO A 207 5.45 8.27 5.28
C PRO A 207 5.04 6.88 4.76
N LEU A 208 5.49 6.54 3.55
CA LEU A 208 5.20 5.32 2.81
C LEU A 208 6.46 4.97 2.02
N ASP A 209 6.77 3.67 1.89
CA ASP A 209 7.84 3.26 1.00
C ASP A 209 7.43 3.38 -0.47
N VAL A 210 8.33 3.91 -1.29
CA VAL A 210 8.19 3.88 -2.75
C VAL A 210 8.28 2.43 -3.25
N GLY A 211 7.49 2.10 -4.27
CA GLY A 211 7.39 0.71 -4.69
C GLY A 211 6.25 0.41 -5.67
N ILE A 212 6.01 -0.89 -5.88
CA ILE A 212 4.84 -1.38 -6.62
C ILE A 212 3.86 -1.99 -5.64
N TYR A 213 2.59 -1.58 -5.72
CA TYR A 213 1.49 -2.08 -4.92
C TYR A 213 0.41 -2.64 -5.83
N CYS A 214 0.00 -3.88 -5.57
CA CYS A 214 -1.06 -4.55 -6.31
C CYS A 214 -2.19 -4.97 -5.38
N TYR A 215 -3.41 -4.65 -5.79
CA TYR A 215 -4.61 -5.00 -5.04
C TYR A 215 -5.62 -5.69 -5.95
N GLU A 216 -6.36 -6.64 -5.39
CA GLU A 216 -7.61 -7.10 -5.99
C GLU A 216 -8.72 -6.04 -5.83
N PRO A 217 -9.81 -6.12 -6.63
CA PRO A 217 -10.89 -5.14 -6.58
C PRO A 217 -11.57 -5.00 -5.22
N ASP A 218 -11.45 -6.01 -4.34
CA ASP A 218 -11.99 -5.97 -2.97
C ASP A 218 -11.03 -5.34 -1.95
N GLY A 219 -9.88 -4.83 -2.40
CA GLY A 219 -8.84 -4.25 -1.54
C GLY A 219 -7.85 -5.26 -0.97
N THR A 220 -7.93 -6.55 -1.31
CA THR A 220 -6.92 -7.53 -0.87
C THR A 220 -5.57 -7.20 -1.51
N LEU A 221 -4.55 -6.89 -0.70
CA LEU A 221 -3.18 -6.74 -1.17
C LEU A 221 -2.71 -8.09 -1.73
N THR A 222 -2.33 -8.13 -3.00
CA THR A 222 -1.82 -9.34 -3.66
C THR A 222 -0.30 -9.33 -3.79
N TYR A 223 0.27 -8.13 -3.88
CA TYR A 223 1.70 -7.94 -4.02
C TYR A 223 2.12 -6.55 -3.55
N VAL A 224 3.22 -6.47 -2.81
CA VAL A 224 3.96 -5.21 -2.62
C VAL A 224 5.45 -5.47 -2.77
N ARG A 225 6.13 -4.61 -3.51
CA ARG A 225 7.60 -4.53 -3.53
C ARG A 225 8.02 -3.12 -3.16
N ALA A 226 8.69 -3.02 -2.03
CA ALA A 226 9.08 -1.78 -1.39
C ALA A 226 10.43 -1.97 -0.65
N ALA A 227 10.86 -1.00 0.16
CA ALA A 227 12.11 -1.15 0.91
C ALA A 227 12.03 -2.22 2.02
N LEU A 228 10.82 -2.68 2.40
CA LEU A 228 10.62 -3.86 3.25
C LEU A 228 10.98 -5.19 2.58
N GLY A 229 11.26 -5.19 1.28
CA GLY A 229 11.34 -6.39 0.44
C GLY A 229 10.08 -6.57 -0.39
N THR A 230 9.77 -7.83 -0.72
CA THR A 230 8.60 -8.20 -1.53
C THR A 230 7.67 -9.13 -0.75
N LEU A 231 6.42 -8.74 -0.57
CA LEU A 231 5.34 -9.59 -0.08
C LEU A 231 4.46 -10.01 -1.26
N THR A 232 4.21 -11.32 -1.38
CA THR A 232 3.31 -11.88 -2.40
C THR A 232 2.27 -12.74 -1.69
N LEU A 233 0.98 -12.57 -2.04
CA LEU A 233 -0.10 -13.38 -1.49
C LEU A 233 0.10 -14.86 -1.84
N ALA A 234 0.17 -15.72 -0.83
CA ALA A 234 0.55 -17.13 -0.96
C ALA A 234 -0.66 -18.08 -1.15
N GLY A 235 -1.87 -17.54 -1.29
CA GLY A 235 -3.11 -18.29 -1.46
C GLY A 235 -4.34 -17.43 -1.19
N PRO A 236 -5.57 -17.97 -1.40
CA PRO A 236 -6.78 -17.21 -1.15
C PRO A 236 -6.92 -16.82 0.33
N PRO A 237 -7.30 -15.57 0.64
CA PRO A 237 -7.52 -15.13 2.01
C PRO A 237 -8.75 -15.83 2.63
N GLY A 238 -8.64 -16.18 3.91
CA GLY A 238 -9.76 -16.64 4.73
C GLY A 238 -10.57 -15.48 5.33
N PRO A 239 -11.73 -15.77 5.93
CA PRO A 239 -12.50 -14.75 6.65
C PRO A 239 -11.73 -14.25 7.86
N GLY A 240 -11.81 -12.93 8.12
CA GLY A 240 -11.25 -12.33 9.33
C GLY A 240 -12.06 -12.73 10.58
N PRO A 241 -11.42 -12.82 11.75
CA PRO A 241 -12.13 -13.05 13.00
C PRO A 241 -12.91 -11.80 13.45
N ALA A 242 -13.74 -11.94 14.48
CA ALA A 242 -14.37 -10.79 15.13
C ALA A 242 -13.34 -9.88 15.81
N THR A 243 -12.34 -10.49 16.46
CA THR A 243 -11.22 -9.84 17.16
C THR A 243 -9.95 -10.63 16.90
N ALA A 244 -8.84 -9.95 16.61
CA ALA A 244 -7.52 -10.56 16.47
C ALA A 244 -6.93 -10.88 17.85
N PRO A 245 -6.63 -12.16 18.16
CA PRO A 245 -6.06 -12.51 19.45
C PRO A 245 -4.56 -12.22 19.50
N LEU A 246 -4.08 -11.76 20.66
CA LEU A 246 -2.64 -11.76 20.96
C LEU A 246 -2.08 -13.19 20.86
N ALA A 247 -0.82 -13.30 20.45
CA ALA A 247 -0.17 -14.59 20.29
C ALA A 247 0.25 -15.27 21.61
N GLY A 248 0.15 -14.55 22.73
CA GLY A 248 0.45 -15.03 24.07
C GLY A 248 -0.05 -14.09 25.16
N PRO A 249 0.15 -14.42 26.44
CA PRO A 249 -0.19 -13.54 27.56
C PRO A 249 0.68 -12.29 27.57
N VAL A 250 0.14 -11.19 28.09
CA VAL A 250 0.92 -9.98 28.35
C VAL A 250 1.83 -10.21 29.57
N VAL A 251 3.11 -9.92 29.42
CA VAL A 251 4.14 -10.08 30.44
C VAL A 251 4.93 -8.79 30.62
N ASN A 252 5.56 -8.64 31.79
CA ASN A 252 6.50 -7.55 32.04
C ASN A 252 7.91 -8.01 31.63
N ALA A 253 8.28 -7.76 30.37
CA ALA A 253 9.58 -8.09 29.79
C ALA A 253 10.01 -6.97 28.82
N GLU A 254 11.27 -6.97 28.40
CA GLU A 254 11.77 -6.07 27.37
C GLU A 254 11.32 -6.56 25.98
N PRO A 255 10.87 -5.68 25.06
CA PRO A 255 10.62 -6.06 23.67
C PRO A 255 11.90 -6.50 22.94
N LEU A 256 11.72 -7.34 21.93
CA LEU A 256 12.77 -7.85 21.07
C LEU A 256 13.10 -6.83 19.97
N GLY A 257 14.37 -6.46 19.86
CA GLY A 257 14.89 -5.63 18.78
C GLY A 257 15.02 -6.39 17.46
N VAL A 258 15.02 -5.67 16.35
CA VAL A 258 15.21 -6.27 15.02
C VAL A 258 16.66 -6.67 14.75
N GLU A 259 17.61 -5.94 15.33
CA GLU A 259 19.04 -6.20 15.17
C GLU A 259 19.49 -7.46 15.92
N ALA A 260 20.53 -8.11 15.41
CA ALA A 260 21.17 -9.21 16.12
C ALA A 260 21.77 -8.69 17.44
N PRO A 261 21.66 -9.43 18.56
CA PRO A 261 22.38 -9.10 19.77
C PRO A 261 23.89 -9.04 19.50
N GLU A 262 24.57 -8.02 20.04
CA GLU A 262 26.03 -8.00 19.98
C GLU A 262 26.60 -9.20 20.76
N PRO A 263 27.64 -9.88 20.24
CA PRO A 263 28.29 -10.94 20.99
C PRO A 263 28.82 -10.35 22.30
N SER A 264 28.44 -10.95 23.42
CA SER A 264 28.92 -10.50 24.72
C SER A 264 30.43 -10.74 24.80
N ASP A 265 31.23 -9.68 24.74
CA ASP A 265 32.65 -9.74 25.08
C ASP A 265 32.78 -10.08 26.58
N SER A 266 32.79 -11.38 26.88
CA SER A 266 33.24 -11.86 28.19
C SER A 266 34.74 -11.58 28.27
N THR A 267 35.08 -10.39 28.74
CA THR A 267 36.42 -10.08 29.24
C THR A 267 36.63 -10.95 30.47
N GLY A 268 37.12 -12.17 30.24
CA GLY A 268 37.57 -13.08 31.28
C GLY A 268 38.58 -12.35 32.16
N ALA A 269 38.26 -12.28 33.44
CA ALA A 269 39.15 -11.80 34.48
C ALA A 269 40.52 -12.47 34.36
N GLY A 270 41.53 -11.69 33.98
CA GLY A 270 42.93 -12.07 34.19
C GLY A 270 43.21 -12.03 35.68
N THR A 271 43.17 -13.20 36.32
CA THR A 271 43.70 -13.35 37.69
C THR A 271 45.18 -13.68 37.63
N SER A 272 45.95 -12.75 38.21
CA SER A 272 47.17 -12.90 39.02
C SER A 272 48.39 -13.62 38.44
#